data_AF-A0A1G6UJV6-F1
#
_entry.id   AF-A0A1G6UJV6-F1
#
_cell.length_a   1.000
_cell.length_b   1.000
_cell.length_c   1.000
_cell.angle_alpha   90.00
_cell.angle_beta   90.00
_cell.angle_gamma   90.00
#
_symmetry.space_group_name_H-M   'P 1'
#
loop_
_entity.id
_entity.type
_entity.pdbx_description
1 polymer ?
#
loop_
_entity_poly.entity_id
_entity_poly.type
_entity_poly.pdbx_seq_one_letter_code
_entity_poly.pdbx_strand_id
1 'polypeptide(L)'
;MLAKKVALKSITNASCSKKPYKFLPFLYTYYVGTTFPTKWKFFGFYVHMINCMKRTSVGKITHNISRENRVDKDDFILEFYDEIHKYPVLTIEVKENKSRLFFDIHPF
;
A
#
# COMPACT_ATOMS: atom_id res chain seq x y z
N MET A 1 6.49 11.31 13.42
CA MET A 1 6.52 12.10 12.17
C MET A 1 7.48 11.53 11.12
N LEU A 2 8.71 11.13 11.47
CA LEU A 2 9.67 10.51 10.53
C LEU A 2 9.35 9.04 10.20
N ALA A 3 9.09 8.22 11.21
CA ALA A 3 8.87 6.77 11.06
C ALA A 3 7.70 6.41 10.14
N LYS A 4 6.58 7.14 10.23
CA LYS A 4 5.42 6.99 9.34
C LYS A 4 5.76 7.25 7.88
N LYS A 5 6.48 8.36 7.60
CA LYS A 5 6.95 8.69 6.25
C LYS A 5 7.86 7.60 5.69
N VAL A 6 8.67 6.95 6.53
CA VAL A 6 9.52 5.84 6.12
C VAL A 6 8.70 4.59 5.79
N ALA A 7 7.71 4.22 6.62
CA ALA A 7 6.80 3.11 6.31
C ALA A 7 6.02 3.34 5.01
N LEU A 8 5.49 4.56 4.81
CA LEU A 8 4.79 4.95 3.59
C LEU A 8 5.71 4.84 2.36
N LYS A 9 6.90 5.44 2.43
CA LYS A 9 7.90 5.32 1.37
C LYS A 9 8.28 3.86 1.09
N SER A 10 8.34 3.04 2.12
CA SER A 10 8.68 1.63 2.00
C SER A 10 7.62 0.83 1.27
N ILE A 11 6.33 0.96 1.64
CA ILE A 11 5.25 0.24 0.94
C ILE A 11 5.11 0.72 -0.51
N THR A 12 5.22 2.04 -0.76
CA THR A 12 5.20 2.60 -2.12
C THR A 12 6.34 2.03 -2.97
N ASN A 13 7.57 2.03 -2.44
CA ASN A 13 8.73 1.48 -3.16
C ASN A 13 8.62 -0.04 -3.39
N ALA A 14 8.11 -0.78 -2.40
CA ALA A 14 7.86 -2.20 -2.51
C ALA A 14 6.85 -2.50 -3.63
N SER A 15 5.76 -1.73 -3.70
CA SER A 15 4.73 -1.85 -4.72
C SER A 15 5.23 -1.45 -6.11
N CYS A 16 5.82 -0.27 -6.27
CA CYS A 16 6.34 0.18 -7.57
C CYS A 16 7.43 -0.75 -8.13
N SER A 17 8.27 -1.32 -7.27
CA SER A 17 9.30 -2.27 -7.69
C SER A 17 8.84 -3.72 -7.74
N LYS A 18 7.54 -3.99 -7.49
CA LYS A 18 6.95 -5.34 -7.46
C LYS A 18 7.71 -6.29 -6.52
N LYS A 19 8.27 -5.77 -5.42
CA LYS A 19 9.12 -6.49 -4.45
C LYS A 19 8.55 -6.34 -3.04
N PRO A 20 7.55 -7.14 -2.67
CA PRO A 20 6.78 -6.94 -1.43
C PRO A 20 7.63 -7.08 -0.16
N TYR A 21 8.67 -7.93 -0.20
CA TYR A 21 9.60 -8.15 0.91
C TYR A 21 10.32 -6.87 1.38
N LYS A 22 10.43 -5.84 0.53
CA LYS A 22 11.02 -4.55 0.94
C LYS A 22 10.20 -3.83 2.01
N PHE A 23 8.90 -4.11 2.09
CA PHE A 23 8.02 -3.54 3.10
C PHE A 23 8.07 -4.32 4.43
N LEU A 24 8.47 -5.58 4.41
CA LEU A 24 8.42 -6.49 5.55
C LEU A 24 9.08 -5.94 6.84
N PRO A 25 10.27 -5.29 6.79
CA PRO A 25 10.89 -4.73 8.00
C PRO A 25 10.05 -3.65 8.67
N PHE A 26 9.25 -2.91 7.90
CA PHE A 26 8.45 -1.79 8.39
C PHE A 26 7.09 -2.25 8.88
N LEU A 27 6.53 -3.29 8.28
CA LEU A 27 5.25 -3.86 8.67
C LEU A 27 5.21 -4.22 10.15
N TYR A 28 6.29 -4.78 10.71
CA TYR A 28 6.32 -5.23 12.11
C TYR A 28 6.61 -4.13 13.14
N THR A 29 6.84 -2.91 12.69
CA THR A 29 7.09 -1.79 13.61
C THR A 29 5.81 -1.39 14.36
N TYR A 30 5.99 -0.75 15.53
CA TYR A 30 4.89 -0.32 16.39
C TYR A 30 3.94 0.71 15.74
N TYR A 31 4.46 1.50 14.80
CA TYR A 31 3.72 2.57 14.12
C TYR A 31 2.99 2.11 12.86
N VAL A 32 3.06 0.83 12.52
CA VAL A 32 2.30 0.22 11.43
C VAL A 32 1.27 -0.76 11.98
N GLY A 33 0.02 -0.56 11.59
CA GLY A 33 -1.11 -1.45 11.81
C GLY A 33 -1.73 -1.91 10.49
N THR A 34 -2.66 -2.84 10.58
CA THR A 34 -3.44 -3.34 9.44
C THR A 34 -4.88 -3.53 9.88
N THR A 35 -5.83 -3.43 8.97
CA THR A 35 -7.23 -3.81 9.23
C THR A 35 -7.45 -5.32 9.25
N PHE A 36 -6.50 -6.08 8.68
CA PHE A 36 -6.49 -7.54 8.71
C PHE A 36 -6.31 -8.09 10.13
N PRO A 37 -6.79 -9.32 10.42
CA PRO A 37 -6.69 -9.91 11.75
C PRO A 37 -5.25 -10.02 12.28
N THR A 38 -4.28 -10.18 11.37
CA THR A 38 -2.85 -10.17 11.72
C THR A 38 -2.03 -9.50 10.60
N LYS A 39 -0.88 -8.92 10.97
CA LYS A 39 0.10 -8.40 10.02
C LYS A 39 0.58 -9.46 9.02
N TRP A 40 0.69 -10.71 9.46
CA TRP A 40 1.05 -11.83 8.58
C TRP A 40 -0.01 -12.07 7.50
N LYS A 41 -1.30 -12.06 7.86
CA LYS A 41 -2.40 -12.21 6.90
C LYS A 41 -2.44 -11.05 5.90
N PHE A 42 -2.28 -9.82 6.38
CA PHE A 42 -2.10 -8.65 5.51
C PHE A 42 -0.94 -8.87 4.54
N PHE A 43 0.23 -9.28 5.04
CA PHE A 43 1.40 -9.45 4.19
C PHE A 43 1.22 -10.56 3.15
N GLY A 44 0.62 -11.68 3.52
CA GLY A 44 0.28 -12.76 2.58
C GLY A 44 -0.64 -12.27 1.47
N PHE A 45 -1.68 -11.50 1.82
CA PHE A 45 -2.57 -10.91 0.84
C PHE A 45 -1.86 -9.85 -0.03
N TYR A 46 -1.04 -8.99 0.56
CA TYR A 46 -0.21 -8.03 -0.17
C TYR A 46 0.72 -8.70 -1.18
N VAL A 47 1.40 -9.78 -0.78
CA VAL A 47 2.26 -10.58 -1.69
C VAL A 47 1.44 -11.16 -2.83
N HIS A 48 0.24 -11.69 -2.55
CA HIS A 48 -0.67 -12.19 -3.57
C HIS A 48 -1.05 -11.08 -4.57
N MET A 49 -1.48 -9.92 -4.10
CA MET A 49 -1.86 -8.78 -4.94
C MET A 49 -0.71 -8.26 -5.79
N ILE A 50 0.51 -8.18 -5.24
CA ILE A 50 1.70 -7.81 -6.02
C ILE A 50 2.01 -8.85 -7.10
N ASN A 51 1.79 -10.13 -6.83
CA ASN A 51 1.98 -11.17 -7.84
C ASN A 51 0.91 -11.13 -8.94
N CYS A 52 -0.34 -10.78 -8.62
CA CYS A 52 -1.35 -10.48 -9.65
C CYS A 52 -0.92 -9.28 -10.50
N MET A 53 -0.56 -8.17 -9.86
CA MET A 53 -0.05 -6.97 -10.54
C MET A 53 1.15 -7.29 -11.44
N LYS A 54 2.10 -8.14 -11.03
CA LYS A 54 3.23 -8.56 -11.89
C LYS A 54 2.79 -9.23 -13.19
N ARG A 55 1.72 -10.00 -13.17
CA ARG A 55 1.23 -10.77 -14.32
C ARG A 55 0.38 -9.92 -15.25
N THR A 56 -0.30 -8.91 -14.72
CA THR A 56 -1.26 -8.11 -15.47
C THR A 56 -0.72 -6.76 -15.92
N SER A 57 0.25 -6.17 -15.20
CA SER A 57 0.76 -4.84 -15.52
C SER A 57 1.80 -4.81 -16.63
N VAL A 58 1.74 -3.76 -17.44
CA VAL A 58 2.65 -3.50 -18.56
C VAL A 58 3.47 -2.23 -18.29
N GLY A 59 4.79 -2.36 -18.43
CA GLY A 59 5.71 -1.24 -18.21
C GLY A 59 5.97 -0.93 -16.74
N LYS A 60 6.36 0.31 -16.48
CA LYS A 60 6.72 0.81 -15.15
C LYS A 60 5.48 1.08 -14.31
N ILE A 61 5.55 0.72 -13.03
CA ILE A 61 4.53 1.11 -12.06
C ILE A 61 4.81 2.49 -11.52
N THR A 62 3.81 3.35 -11.60
CA THR A 62 3.77 4.66 -10.94
C THR A 62 2.70 4.63 -9.84
N HIS A 63 2.67 5.67 -9.00
CA HIS A 63 1.67 5.77 -7.95
C HIS A 63 1.12 7.19 -7.85
N ASN A 64 -0.12 7.29 -7.41
CA ASN A 64 -0.80 8.52 -7.04
C ASN A 64 -1.30 8.43 -5.59
N ILE A 65 -1.48 9.58 -4.96
CA ILE A 65 -2.11 9.70 -3.65
C ILE A 65 -3.45 10.41 -3.84
N SER A 66 -4.55 9.69 -3.64
CA SER A 66 -5.89 10.27 -3.68
C SER A 66 -6.46 10.44 -2.28
N ARG A 67 -7.19 11.53 -2.06
CA ARG A 67 -7.97 11.80 -0.83
C ARG A 67 -9.46 11.90 -1.11
N GLU A 68 -9.88 11.59 -2.33
CA GLU A 68 -11.28 11.72 -2.72
C GLU A 68 -12.16 10.83 -1.85
N ASN A 69 -13.32 11.38 -1.45
CA ASN A 69 -14.35 10.67 -0.67
C ASN A 69 -13.89 10.14 0.70
N ARG A 70 -12.79 10.64 1.28
CA ARG A 70 -12.35 10.29 2.63
C ARG A 70 -13.02 11.19 3.68
N VAL A 71 -13.61 10.55 4.68
CA VAL A 71 -14.31 11.22 5.79
C VAL A 71 -13.30 11.88 6.74
N ASP A 72 -12.18 11.20 7.01
CA ASP A 72 -11.07 11.76 7.76
C ASP A 72 -10.09 12.47 6.81
N LYS A 73 -9.60 13.64 7.22
CA LYS A 73 -8.65 14.45 6.44
C LYS A 73 -7.28 13.78 6.34
N ASP A 74 -6.95 12.91 7.28
CA ASP A 74 -5.65 12.22 7.33
C ASP A 74 -5.67 10.87 6.58
N ASP A 75 -6.84 10.37 6.21
CA ASP A 75 -6.99 9.16 5.42
C ASP A 75 -6.72 9.44 3.93
N PHE A 76 -6.07 8.49 3.27
CA PHE A 76 -5.78 8.58 1.83
C PHE A 76 -5.65 7.20 1.18
N ILE A 77 -5.58 7.21 -0.14
CA ILE A 77 -5.46 6.04 -1.00
C ILE A 77 -4.13 6.12 -1.73
N LEU A 78 -3.37 5.03 -1.72
CA LEU A 78 -2.29 4.80 -2.65
C LEU A 78 -2.82 4.02 -3.84
N GLU A 79 -2.84 4.66 -4.99
CA GLU A 79 -3.26 4.06 -6.25
C GLU A 79 -2.01 3.80 -7.08
N PHE A 80 -1.85 2.57 -7.58
CA PHE A 80 -0.72 2.19 -8.41
C PHE A 80 -1.19 1.92 -9.83
N TYR A 81 -0.52 2.51 -10.79
CA TYR A 81 -0.86 2.42 -12.21
C TYR A 81 0.31 1.86 -12.98
N ASP A 82 0.01 1.12 -14.04
CA ASP A 82 0.98 0.82 -15.07
C ASP A 82 0.84 1.81 -16.24
N GLU A 83 1.46 1.55 -17.38
CA GLU A 83 1.46 2.50 -18.51
C GLU A 83 0.21 2.38 -19.40
N ILE A 84 -0.64 1.37 -19.19
CA ILE A 84 -1.74 1.02 -20.12
C ILE A 84 -3.11 1.14 -19.46
N HIS A 85 -3.26 0.65 -18.23
CA HIS A 85 -4.54 0.58 -17.56
C HIS A 85 -5.00 1.97 -17.11
N LYS A 86 -6.25 2.29 -17.45
CA LYS A 86 -6.93 3.51 -16.98
C LYS A 86 -7.22 3.48 -15.48
N TYR A 87 -7.39 2.29 -14.91
CA TYR A 87 -7.72 2.07 -13.50
C TYR A 87 -6.49 1.56 -12.72
N PRO A 88 -6.42 1.81 -11.40
CA PRO A 88 -5.33 1.29 -10.58
C PRO A 88 -5.21 -0.23 -10.67
N VAL A 89 -3.99 -0.71 -10.86
CA VAL A 89 -3.61 -2.13 -10.82
C VAL A 89 -3.19 -2.58 -9.42
N LEU A 90 -3.26 -1.68 -8.42
CA LEU A 90 -3.28 -1.94 -6.98
C LEU A 90 -3.80 -0.70 -6.26
N THR A 91 -4.64 -0.92 -5.25
CA THR A 91 -5.15 0.13 -4.37
C THR A 91 -4.89 -0.25 -2.92
N ILE A 92 -4.27 0.65 -2.17
CA ILE A 92 -4.00 0.47 -0.74
C ILE A 92 -4.61 1.65 0.00
N GLU A 93 -5.54 1.37 0.91
CA GLU A 93 -6.05 2.41 1.80
C GLU A 93 -5.08 2.60 2.96
N VAL A 94 -4.84 3.86 3.29
CA VAL A 94 -3.99 4.25 4.41
C VAL A 94 -4.81 5.12 5.33
N LYS A 95 -5.06 4.61 6.54
CA LYS A 95 -5.64 5.40 7.62
C LYS A 95 -4.54 5.90 8.53
N GLU A 96 -4.44 7.20 8.70
CA GLU A 96 -3.47 7.81 9.59
C GLU A 96 -4.17 8.29 10.86
N ASN A 97 -3.65 7.89 12.02
CA ASN A 97 -4.01 8.54 13.29
C ASN A 97 -2.75 9.14 13.93
N LYS A 98 -2.88 9.84 15.06
CA LYS A 98 -1.77 10.58 15.70
C LYS A 98 -0.45 9.79 15.80
N SER A 99 -0.49 8.48 16.06
CA SER A 99 0.71 7.66 16.31
C SER A 99 1.01 6.57 15.28
N ARG A 100 0.04 6.14 14.47
CA ARG A 100 0.18 4.96 13.59
C ARG A 100 -0.38 5.20 12.19
N LEU A 101 0.10 4.39 11.24
CA LEU A 101 -0.49 4.17 9.93
C LEU A 101 -1.15 2.80 9.91
N PHE A 102 -2.37 2.71 9.40
CA PHE A 102 -3.07 1.45 9.19
C PHE A 102 -3.25 1.22 7.69
N PHE A 103 -2.79 0.08 7.23
CA PHE A 103 -2.90 -0.30 5.82
C PHE A 103 -4.03 -1.30 5.62
N ASP A 104 -4.79 -1.09 4.55
CA ASP A 104 -5.76 -2.02 4.01
C ASP A 104 -5.54 -2.19 2.51
N ILE A 105 -5.90 -3.35 1.97
CA ILE A 105 -5.82 -3.63 0.54
C ILE A 105 -7.15 -4.24 0.14
N HIS A 106 -7.84 -3.58 -0.78
CA HIS A 106 -9.06 -4.12 -1.37
C HIS A 106 -8.72 -4.86 -2.66
N PRO A 107 -9.30 -6.05 -2.90
CA PRO A 107 -9.24 -6.69 -4.21
C PRO A 107 -9.96 -5.83 -5.25
N PHE A 108 -9.49 -5.91 -6.50
CA PHE A 108 -10.09 -5.22 -7.66
C PHE A 108 -11.53 -5.64 -7.91
#